data_AF-R9H8L4-F1
#
_entry.id   AF-R9H8L4-F1
#
_cell.length_a   1.000
_cell.length_b   1.000
_cell.length_c   1.000
_cell.angle_alpha   90.00
_cell.angle_beta   90.00
_cell.angle_gamma   90.00
#
_symmetry.space_group_name_H-M   'P 1'
#
loop_
_entity.id
_entity.type
_entity.pdbx_description
1 polymer ?
#
loop_
_entity_poly.entity_id
_entity_poly.type
_entity_poly.pdbx_seq_one_letter_code
_entity_poly.pdbx_strand_id
1 'polypeptide(L)'
;MKKIISALFLCMLFSAVPELQAQNIQLHYDFGRSLYDKDLKGRPLLTSTVEKFHPDNWGSTYFFIDMDYTSEGVASAYWEIARELKFWKGPFSAHLEYNGGLAKGFSYNNAYLAGATYTYNNASFSRGFTLTAMYKYIQKHPSPNNFQLTGTWYMNFCKDLLTFSGFADWWREKTKYGKTIFLSEPQFWVNLNRIKGVNKNFNLSVGSEVELSNNFGGRDGFYVIPTLALKWTLN
;
A
#
# COMPACT_ATOMS: atom_id res chain seq x y z
N MET A 1 -30.68 -8.30 41.12
CA MET A 1 -30.65 -7.78 39.73
C MET A 1 -29.75 -6.54 39.71
N LYS A 2 -28.87 -6.38 38.72
CA LYS A 2 -27.66 -5.52 38.69
C LYS A 2 -26.41 -6.23 39.25
N LYS A 3 -25.68 -6.91 38.36
CA LYS A 3 -24.26 -7.36 38.41
C LYS A 3 -23.98 -8.63 37.57
N ILE A 4 -24.87 -8.97 36.62
CA ILE A 4 -24.66 -10.10 35.67
C ILE A 4 -24.36 -9.61 34.22
N ILE A 5 -24.25 -8.30 33.99
CA ILE A 5 -24.10 -7.76 32.62
C ILE A 5 -22.63 -7.52 32.21
N SER A 6 -21.66 -7.66 33.11
CA SER A 6 -20.25 -7.35 32.80
C SER A 6 -19.39 -8.56 32.37
N ALA A 7 -19.97 -9.75 32.24
CA ALA A 7 -19.21 -10.96 31.86
C ALA A 7 -19.52 -11.49 30.44
N LEU A 8 -20.49 -10.91 29.72
CA LEU A 8 -20.87 -11.36 28.37
C LEU A 8 -20.24 -10.55 27.23
N PHE A 9 -19.48 -9.48 27.52
CA PHE A 9 -18.86 -8.64 26.49
C PHE A 9 -17.39 -8.97 26.20
N LEU A 10 -16.80 -9.95 26.89
CA LEU A 10 -15.37 -10.27 26.77
C LEU A 10 -15.08 -11.64 26.11
N CYS A 11 -16.11 -12.36 25.65
CA CYS A 11 -15.95 -13.71 25.06
C CYS A 11 -16.31 -13.83 23.58
N MET A 12 -16.46 -12.72 22.83
CA MET A 12 -16.88 -12.76 21.41
C MET A 12 -15.90 -12.14 20.41
N LEU A 13 -14.58 -12.10 20.70
CA LEU A 13 -13.58 -11.60 19.74
C LEU A 13 -12.54 -12.62 19.28
N PHE A 14 -12.81 -13.92 19.45
CA PHE A 14 -12.05 -14.98 18.78
C PHE A 14 -12.92 -15.70 17.75
N SER A 15 -13.46 -14.95 16.78
CA SER A 15 -13.79 -15.53 15.48
C SER A 15 -12.52 -15.53 14.66
N ALA A 16 -11.75 -16.61 14.75
CA ALA A 16 -10.65 -16.88 13.82
C ALA A 16 -11.22 -16.93 12.41
N VAL A 17 -11.02 -15.86 11.64
CA VAL A 17 -11.22 -15.89 10.19
C VAL A 17 -10.05 -16.72 9.63
N PRO A 18 -10.29 -17.83 8.93
CA PRO A 18 -9.21 -18.56 8.28
C PRO A 18 -8.49 -17.69 7.24
N GLU A 19 -7.22 -17.40 7.55
CA GLU A 19 -6.05 -17.20 6.67
C GLU A 19 -6.21 -16.40 5.35
N LEU A 20 -6.52 -15.10 5.47
CA LEU A 20 -6.24 -14.08 4.44
C LEU A 20 -5.44 -12.91 5.03
N GLN A 21 -4.57 -13.20 6.00
CA GLN A 21 -3.66 -12.22 6.58
C GLN A 21 -2.36 -12.22 5.79
N ALA A 22 -1.94 -11.05 5.35
CA ALA A 22 -0.64 -10.86 4.75
C ALA A 22 0.05 -9.73 5.50
N GLN A 23 1.12 -10.06 6.23
CA GLN A 23 2.05 -9.08 6.74
C GLN A 23 3.41 -9.36 6.12
N ASN A 24 4.07 -8.35 5.60
CA ASN A 24 5.37 -8.54 4.97
C ASN A 24 6.27 -7.33 5.20
N ILE A 25 7.57 -7.58 5.05
CA ILE A 25 8.60 -6.56 5.07
C ILE A 25 9.32 -6.63 3.72
N GLN A 26 9.46 -5.49 3.06
CA GLN A 26 10.11 -5.37 1.77
C GLN A 26 11.36 -4.49 1.90
N LEU A 27 12.37 -4.75 1.07
CA LEU A 27 13.54 -3.90 0.92
C LEU A 27 13.80 -3.70 -0.57
N HIS A 28 13.79 -2.45 -1.01
CA HIS A 28 13.87 -2.03 -2.39
C HIS A 28 15.20 -1.29 -2.59
N TYR A 29 15.97 -1.68 -3.60
CA TYR A 29 17.08 -0.90 -4.13
C TYR A 29 16.59 -0.09 -5.33
N ASP A 30 16.63 1.22 -5.20
CA ASP A 30 16.05 2.18 -6.14
C ASP A 30 17.05 2.62 -7.21
N PHE A 31 16.67 2.50 -8.49
CA PHE A 31 17.53 2.89 -9.61
C PHE A 31 17.30 4.33 -10.10
N GLY A 32 16.41 5.10 -9.48
CA GLY A 32 15.97 6.41 -9.95
C GLY A 32 17.10 7.42 -10.01
N ARG A 33 17.98 7.46 -9.00
CA ARG A 33 19.18 8.31 -9.02
C ARG A 33 20.12 7.98 -10.18
N SER A 34 20.22 6.70 -10.55
CA SER A 34 21.11 6.24 -11.62
C SER A 34 20.54 6.51 -13.01
N LEU A 35 19.20 6.44 -13.16
CA LEU A 35 18.51 6.67 -14.42
C LEU A 35 18.23 8.16 -14.70
N TYR A 36 18.06 8.96 -13.66
CA TYR A 36 17.70 10.37 -13.73
C TYR A 36 18.67 11.21 -12.89
N ASP A 37 19.96 11.13 -13.18
CA ASP A 37 21.04 11.73 -12.40
C ASP A 37 20.96 13.27 -12.27
N LYS A 38 20.38 13.94 -13.26
CA LYS A 38 20.14 15.40 -13.26
C LYS A 38 19.02 15.81 -12.31
N ASP A 39 17.95 15.01 -12.24
CA ASP A 39 16.72 15.37 -11.54
C ASP A 39 16.64 14.73 -10.14
N LEU A 40 17.27 13.56 -9.95
CA LEU A 40 17.12 12.69 -8.78
C LEU A 40 18.44 12.40 -8.05
N LYS A 41 19.44 13.28 -8.16
CA LYS A 41 20.76 13.09 -7.50
C LYS A 41 20.68 12.83 -5.99
N GLY A 42 19.69 13.40 -5.32
CA GLY A 42 19.45 13.24 -3.88
C GLY A 42 18.49 12.12 -3.49
N ARG A 43 17.96 11.36 -4.46
CA ARG A 43 16.99 10.28 -4.20
C ARG A 43 17.65 9.18 -3.34
N PRO A 44 17.00 8.76 -2.24
CA PRO A 44 17.41 7.59 -1.46
C PRO A 44 17.59 6.35 -2.33
N LEU A 45 18.60 5.53 -2.01
CA LEU A 45 18.89 4.29 -2.74
C LEU A 45 18.14 3.08 -2.18
N LEU A 46 17.73 3.15 -0.92
CA LEU A 46 17.08 2.06 -0.23
C LEU A 46 15.79 2.58 0.37
N THR A 47 14.73 1.79 0.21
CA THR A 47 13.45 1.97 0.87
C THR A 47 13.05 0.65 1.49
N SER A 48 12.59 0.66 2.73
CA SER A 48 11.96 -0.51 3.34
C SER A 48 10.48 -0.24 3.57
N THR A 49 9.68 -1.27 3.31
CA THR A 49 8.23 -1.19 3.43
C THR A 49 7.74 -2.21 4.43
N VAL A 50 6.97 -1.79 5.41
CA VAL A 50 6.21 -2.69 6.29
C VAL A 50 4.76 -2.62 5.86
N GLU A 51 4.23 -3.71 5.31
CA GLU A 51 2.87 -3.76 4.77
C GLU A 51 2.03 -4.78 5.54
N LYS A 52 0.75 -4.46 5.77
CA LYS A 52 -0.22 -5.40 6.33
C LYS A 52 -1.59 -5.26 5.70
N PHE A 53 -2.14 -6.38 5.26
CA PHE A 53 -3.56 -6.55 4.95
C PHE A 53 -4.19 -7.51 5.95
N HIS A 54 -5.33 -7.11 6.52
CA HIS A 54 -6.03 -7.88 7.54
C HIS A 54 -7.56 -7.74 7.40
N PRO A 55 -8.27 -8.78 6.94
CA PRO A 55 -9.72 -8.82 6.96
C PRO A 55 -10.26 -9.19 8.34
N ASP A 56 -11.45 -8.67 8.67
CA ASP A 56 -12.21 -9.03 9.87
C ASP A 56 -13.73 -9.03 9.60
N ASN A 57 -14.55 -9.28 10.64
CA ASN A 57 -16.00 -9.40 10.48
C ASN A 57 -16.71 -8.12 9.99
N TRP A 58 -16.02 -6.98 9.97
CA TRP A 58 -16.56 -5.64 9.73
C TRP A 58 -15.94 -5.02 8.48
N GLY A 59 -15.10 -5.76 7.74
CA GLY A 59 -14.41 -5.32 6.53
C GLY A 59 -12.94 -5.71 6.51
N SER A 60 -12.05 -4.76 6.21
CA SER A 60 -10.60 -5.01 6.17
C SER A 60 -9.78 -3.77 6.48
N THR A 61 -8.62 -3.98 7.08
CA THR A 61 -7.61 -2.94 7.30
C THR A 61 -6.40 -3.21 6.42
N TYR A 62 -5.96 -2.19 5.72
CA TYR A 62 -4.69 -2.16 5.00
C TYR A 62 -3.82 -1.04 5.56
N PHE A 63 -2.53 -1.26 5.70
CA PHE A 63 -1.60 -0.17 5.95
C PHE A 63 -0.21 -0.50 5.40
N PHE A 64 0.56 0.54 5.14
CA PHE A 64 1.99 0.41 4.94
C PHE A 64 2.78 1.58 5.52
N ILE A 65 4.05 1.31 5.81
CA ILE A 65 5.05 2.30 6.21
C ILE A 65 6.22 2.16 5.24
N ASP A 66 6.53 3.21 4.50
CA ASP A 66 7.76 3.31 3.73
C ASP A 66 8.78 4.12 4.49
N MET A 67 10.01 3.61 4.59
CA MET A 67 11.14 4.30 5.19
C MET A 67 12.24 4.41 4.16
N ASP A 68 12.60 5.65 3.79
CA ASP A 68 13.72 5.88 2.88
C ASP A 68 15.02 6.08 3.65
N TYR A 69 16.10 5.50 3.16
CA TYR A 69 17.40 5.53 3.81
C TYR A 69 18.44 6.33 3.02
N THR A 70 19.21 7.14 3.74
CA THR A 70 20.44 7.75 3.24
C THR A 70 21.64 7.24 4.05
N SER A 71 22.84 7.73 3.73
CA SER A 71 24.04 7.47 4.54
C SER A 71 23.94 7.95 5.98
N GLU A 72 22.94 8.79 6.29
CA GLU A 72 22.67 9.31 7.63
C GLU A 72 21.54 8.54 8.37
N GLY A 73 21.10 7.39 7.85
CA GLY A 73 20.01 6.60 8.40
C GLY A 73 18.66 6.88 7.75
N VAL A 74 17.56 6.64 8.48
CA VAL A 74 16.19 6.89 8.00
C VAL A 74 16.00 8.39 7.76
N ALA A 75 15.72 8.77 6.52
CA ALA A 75 15.55 10.16 6.09
C ALA A 75 14.08 10.57 6.00
N SER A 76 13.19 9.61 5.73
CA SER A 76 11.75 9.82 5.67
C SER A 76 11.02 8.58 6.21
N ALA A 77 9.79 8.78 6.65
CA ALA A 77 8.81 7.74 6.89
C ALA A 77 7.44 8.21 6.38
N TYR A 78 6.89 7.53 5.38
CA TYR A 78 5.52 7.74 4.91
C TYR A 78 4.62 6.65 5.48
N TRP A 79 3.40 7.01 5.85
CA TRP A 79 2.41 6.11 6.45
C TRP A 79 1.06 6.30 5.79
N GLU A 80 0.45 5.19 5.46
CA GLU A 80 -0.91 5.10 4.96
C GLU A 80 -1.65 4.00 5.71
N ILE A 81 -2.88 4.31 6.13
CA ILE A 81 -3.80 3.34 6.72
C ILE A 81 -5.19 3.52 6.13
N ALA A 82 -5.72 2.44 5.59
CA ALA A 82 -7.05 2.36 5.01
C ALA A 82 -7.91 1.34 5.76
N ARG A 83 -9.18 1.70 5.93
CA ARG A 83 -10.23 0.87 6.51
C ARG A 83 -11.38 0.76 5.54
N GLU A 84 -11.66 -0.48 5.13
CA GLU A 84 -12.90 -0.84 4.48
C GLU A 84 -13.92 -1.25 5.55
N LEU A 85 -15.11 -0.64 5.49
CA LEU A 85 -16.26 -0.97 6.33
C LEU A 85 -17.32 -1.67 5.47
N LYS A 86 -17.72 -2.87 5.91
CA LYS A 86 -18.66 -3.70 5.16
C LYS A 86 -19.56 -4.49 6.11
N PHE A 87 -20.82 -4.06 6.22
CA PHE A 87 -21.84 -4.67 7.08
C PHE A 87 -22.93 -5.40 6.29
N TRP A 88 -22.74 -5.53 4.97
CA TRP A 88 -23.74 -6.07 4.05
C TRP A 88 -23.11 -7.05 3.06
N LYS A 89 -23.96 -7.85 2.42
CA LYS A 89 -23.58 -8.68 1.28
C LYS A 89 -23.58 -7.82 0.02
N GLY A 90 -22.54 -7.93 -0.79
CA GLY A 90 -22.39 -7.15 -2.03
C GLY A 90 -20.92 -6.87 -2.36
N PRO A 91 -20.62 -6.28 -3.53
CA PRO A 91 -19.25 -6.03 -3.94
C PRO A 91 -18.68 -4.71 -3.39
N PHE A 92 -19.52 -3.85 -2.81
CA PHE A 92 -19.11 -2.53 -2.32
C PHE A 92 -18.80 -2.50 -0.82
N SER A 93 -17.86 -1.64 -0.43
CA SER A 93 -17.55 -1.25 0.96
C SER A 93 -17.37 0.26 1.07
N ALA A 94 -17.53 0.80 2.28
CA ALA A 94 -17.20 2.19 2.58
C ALA A 94 -15.72 2.30 2.95
N HIS A 95 -15.00 3.19 2.29
CA HIS A 95 -13.56 3.36 2.41
C HIS A 95 -13.23 4.59 3.26
N LEU A 96 -12.32 4.44 4.21
CA LEU A 96 -11.76 5.52 5.03
C LEU A 96 -10.24 5.39 5.06
N GLU A 97 -9.51 6.45 4.79
CA GLU A 97 -8.05 6.40 4.72
C GLU A 97 -7.40 7.66 5.30
N TYR A 98 -6.20 7.46 5.87
CA TYR A 98 -5.33 8.52 6.36
C TYR A 98 -3.92 8.30 5.85
N ASN A 99 -3.36 9.37 5.27
CA ASN A 99 -2.01 9.39 4.72
C ASN A 99 -1.23 10.53 5.38
N GLY A 100 0.01 10.27 5.74
CA GLY A 100 0.89 11.26 6.35
C GLY A 100 2.29 10.73 6.57
N GLY A 101 3.03 11.38 7.47
CA GLY A 101 4.37 10.97 7.82
C GLY A 101 5.31 12.14 7.99
N LEU A 102 6.61 11.87 7.92
CA LEU A 102 7.65 12.85 8.14
C LEU A 102 8.86 12.62 7.25
N ALA A 103 9.61 13.70 7.05
CA ALA A 103 10.96 13.67 6.52
C ALA A 103 11.85 14.59 7.35
N LYS A 104 13.17 14.50 7.18
CA LYS A 104 14.10 15.40 7.88
C LYS A 104 13.72 16.87 7.64
N GLY A 105 13.36 17.55 8.73
CA GLY A 105 13.03 18.99 8.74
C GLY A 105 11.57 19.35 8.45
N PHE A 106 10.68 18.40 8.14
CA PHE A 106 9.26 18.70 7.92
C PHE A 106 8.34 17.48 8.09
N SER A 107 7.03 17.73 8.21
CA SER A 107 6.01 16.68 8.15
C SER A 107 5.26 16.75 6.83
N TYR A 108 4.92 15.60 6.26
CA TYR A 108 3.99 15.57 5.13
C TYR A 108 2.63 16.14 5.57
N ASN A 109 1.92 16.78 4.64
CA ASN A 109 0.56 17.23 4.94
C ASN A 109 -0.32 16.00 5.18
N ASN A 110 -1.12 16.05 6.25
CA ASN A 110 -2.11 15.03 6.52
C ASN A 110 -3.16 15.01 5.40
N ALA A 111 -3.40 13.85 4.80
CA ALA A 111 -4.50 13.64 3.89
C ALA A 111 -5.52 12.68 4.52
N TYR A 112 -6.79 13.04 4.40
CA TYR A 112 -7.92 12.23 4.87
C TYR A 112 -8.81 11.92 3.69
N LEU A 113 -9.09 10.65 3.47
CA LEU A 113 -9.84 10.16 2.33
C LEU A 113 -11.08 9.40 2.81
N ALA A 114 -12.18 9.59 2.09
CA ALA A 114 -13.41 8.86 2.32
C ALA A 114 -14.10 8.58 0.98
N GLY A 115 -14.61 7.37 0.80
CA GLY A 115 -15.12 6.94 -0.49
C GLY A 115 -15.85 5.61 -0.48
N ALA A 116 -16.00 5.04 -1.66
CA ALA A 116 -16.56 3.71 -1.87
C ALA A 116 -15.59 2.86 -2.70
N THR A 117 -15.45 1.61 -2.28
CA THR A 117 -14.60 0.62 -2.95
C THR A 117 -15.49 -0.46 -3.55
N TYR A 118 -15.27 -0.77 -4.82
CA TYR A 118 -15.74 -2.00 -5.46
C TYR A 118 -14.64 -3.05 -5.37
N THR A 119 -14.97 -4.26 -4.90
CA THR A 119 -14.03 -5.36 -4.77
C THR A 119 -14.48 -6.56 -5.59
N TYR A 120 -13.57 -7.06 -6.43
CA TYR A 120 -13.70 -8.33 -7.12
C TYR A 120 -12.60 -9.29 -6.69
N ASN A 121 -12.97 -10.53 -6.36
CA ASN A 121 -12.05 -11.65 -6.19
C ASN A 121 -12.59 -12.83 -6.99
N ASN A 122 -11.70 -13.61 -7.60
CA ASN A 122 -12.10 -14.90 -8.16
C ASN A 122 -12.38 -15.90 -7.02
N ALA A 123 -13.08 -16.99 -7.35
CA ALA A 123 -13.51 -17.99 -6.36
C ALA A 123 -12.36 -18.59 -5.53
N SER A 124 -11.16 -18.69 -6.10
CA SER A 124 -9.98 -19.24 -5.42
C SER A 124 -9.08 -18.18 -4.76
N PHE A 125 -9.48 -16.90 -4.76
CA PHE A 125 -8.67 -15.79 -4.26
C PHE A 125 -7.21 -15.78 -4.80
N SER A 126 -7.04 -16.23 -6.04
CA SER A 126 -5.74 -16.19 -6.73
C SER A 126 -5.61 -14.93 -7.58
N ARG A 127 -6.70 -14.19 -7.81
CA ARG A 127 -6.69 -12.90 -8.48
C ARG A 127 -7.86 -12.05 -8.04
N GLY A 128 -7.61 -10.76 -7.91
CA GLY A 128 -8.62 -9.79 -7.55
C GLY A 128 -8.16 -8.38 -7.87
N PHE A 129 -9.12 -7.46 -7.85
CA PHE A 129 -8.85 -6.05 -7.96
C PHE A 129 -9.86 -5.25 -7.15
N THR A 130 -9.46 -4.04 -6.78
CA THR A 130 -10.37 -3.03 -6.24
C THR A 130 -10.37 -1.79 -7.11
N LEU A 131 -11.51 -1.09 -7.12
CA LEU A 131 -11.64 0.25 -7.66
C LEU A 131 -12.28 1.13 -6.60
N THR A 132 -11.59 2.19 -6.21
CA THR A 132 -11.96 3.04 -5.10
C THR A 132 -12.06 4.48 -5.56
N ALA A 133 -13.21 5.11 -5.34
CA ALA A 133 -13.46 6.51 -5.66
C ALA A 133 -13.64 7.30 -4.37
N MET A 134 -12.83 8.35 -4.17
CA MET A 134 -12.70 9.04 -2.90
C MET A 134 -12.76 10.55 -3.03
N TYR A 135 -13.36 11.17 -2.03
CA TYR A 135 -13.05 12.54 -1.65
C TYR A 135 -11.72 12.56 -0.88
N LYS A 136 -10.81 13.48 -1.22
CA LYS A 136 -9.50 13.62 -0.58
C LYS A 136 -9.36 15.03 -0.01
N TYR A 137 -9.16 15.13 1.29
CA TYR A 137 -8.89 16.39 1.99
C TYR A 137 -7.42 16.45 2.42
N ILE A 138 -6.66 17.38 1.85
CA ILE A 138 -5.25 17.60 2.18
C ILE A 138 -5.15 18.81 3.12
N GLN A 139 -4.86 18.55 4.38
CA GLN A 139 -4.77 19.56 5.42
C GLN A 139 -3.68 20.59 5.09
N LYS A 140 -3.96 21.88 5.33
CA LYS A 140 -3.03 23.02 5.09
C LYS A 140 -2.68 23.29 3.62
N HIS A 141 -3.22 22.53 2.67
CA HIS A 141 -3.05 22.82 1.26
C HIS A 141 -3.92 24.04 0.84
N PRO A 142 -3.45 24.97 -0.03
CA PRO A 142 -4.24 26.12 -0.48
C PRO A 142 -5.52 25.76 -1.23
N SER A 143 -5.57 24.56 -1.81
CA SER A 143 -6.78 23.96 -2.37
C SER A 143 -7.00 22.58 -1.74
N PRO A 144 -7.57 22.52 -0.52
CA PRO A 144 -7.51 21.32 0.31
C PRO A 144 -8.49 20.23 -0.15
N ASN A 145 -9.57 20.59 -0.83
CA ASN A 145 -10.61 19.67 -1.28
C ASN A 145 -10.28 19.12 -2.66
N ASN A 146 -10.16 17.81 -2.77
CA ASN A 146 -9.71 17.06 -3.94
C ASN A 146 -10.51 15.76 -4.13
N PHE A 147 -10.22 15.03 -5.21
CA PHE A 147 -10.69 13.66 -5.44
C PHE A 147 -9.49 12.74 -5.65
N GLN A 148 -9.66 11.44 -5.40
CA GLN A 148 -8.72 10.38 -5.79
C GLN A 148 -9.49 9.18 -6.34
N LEU A 149 -8.96 8.61 -7.42
CA LEU A 149 -9.34 7.30 -7.93
C LEU A 149 -8.16 6.36 -7.74
N THR A 150 -8.39 5.23 -7.10
CA THR A 150 -7.38 4.22 -6.80
C THR A 150 -7.82 2.88 -7.38
N GLY A 151 -6.92 2.22 -8.09
CA GLY A 151 -7.07 0.81 -8.46
C GLY A 151 -5.99 -0.01 -7.77
N THR A 152 -6.36 -1.12 -7.13
CA THR A 152 -5.38 -2.11 -6.61
C THR A 152 -5.62 -3.45 -7.28
N TRP A 153 -4.58 -4.27 -7.40
CA TRP A 153 -4.70 -5.61 -7.93
C TRP A 153 -3.73 -6.59 -7.30
N TYR A 154 -4.09 -7.86 -7.36
CA TYR A 154 -3.16 -8.96 -7.13
C TYR A 154 -3.51 -10.12 -8.06
N MET A 155 -2.50 -10.88 -8.44
CA MET A 155 -2.60 -12.09 -9.23
C MET A 155 -1.47 -13.04 -8.85
N ASN A 156 -1.82 -14.15 -8.22
CA ASN A 156 -0.95 -15.29 -7.98
C ASN A 156 -1.14 -16.31 -9.11
N PHE A 157 -0.04 -16.71 -9.75
CA PHE A 157 -0.06 -17.64 -10.88
C PHE A 157 1.15 -18.59 -10.84
N CYS A 158 1.15 -19.59 -11.72
CA CYS A 158 2.13 -20.68 -11.68
C CYS A 158 2.17 -21.40 -10.33
N LYS A 159 1.01 -21.74 -9.75
CA LYS A 159 0.86 -22.35 -8.42
C LYS A 159 1.53 -21.51 -7.32
N ASP A 160 1.20 -20.22 -7.31
CA ASP A 160 1.75 -19.19 -6.42
C ASP A 160 3.26 -18.98 -6.53
N LEU A 161 3.95 -19.55 -7.53
CA LEU A 161 5.37 -19.26 -7.74
C LEU A 161 5.58 -17.77 -8.07
N LEU A 162 4.62 -17.19 -8.80
CA LEU A 162 4.70 -15.82 -9.29
C LEU A 162 3.52 -15.02 -8.75
N THR A 163 3.81 -13.80 -8.28
CA THR A 163 2.80 -12.82 -7.86
C THR A 163 3.00 -11.53 -8.63
N PHE A 164 1.93 -11.03 -9.22
CA PHE A 164 1.86 -9.67 -9.78
C PHE A 164 0.84 -8.87 -8.97
N SER A 165 1.25 -7.76 -8.39
CA SER A 165 0.42 -6.92 -7.52
C SER A 165 0.76 -5.45 -7.73
N GLY A 166 0.02 -4.55 -7.10
CA GLY A 166 0.33 -3.13 -7.09
C GLY A 166 -0.91 -2.27 -7.05
N PHE A 167 -0.69 -0.97 -7.19
CA PHE A 167 -1.75 0.02 -7.22
C PHE A 167 -1.52 1.06 -8.33
N ALA A 168 -2.57 1.82 -8.64
CA ALA A 168 -2.53 3.01 -9.47
C ALA A 168 -3.48 4.06 -8.90
N ASP A 169 -2.90 5.21 -8.56
CA ASP A 169 -3.58 6.37 -8.02
C ASP A 169 -3.59 7.49 -9.02
N TRP A 170 -4.76 8.11 -9.18
CA TRP A 170 -4.92 9.36 -9.89
C TRP A 170 -5.75 10.31 -9.05
N TRP A 171 -5.17 11.45 -8.67
CA TRP A 171 -5.85 12.43 -7.84
C TRP A 171 -5.64 13.84 -8.33
N ARG A 172 -6.56 14.71 -7.94
CA ARG A 172 -6.39 16.15 -8.08
C ARG A 172 -5.50 16.64 -6.94
N GLU A 173 -4.48 17.39 -7.27
CA GLU A 173 -3.72 18.21 -6.32
C GLU A 173 -3.08 19.35 -7.10
N LYS A 174 -3.40 20.59 -6.73
CA LYS A 174 -2.82 21.75 -7.42
C LYS A 174 -1.43 22.02 -6.87
N THR A 175 -0.42 21.68 -7.64
CA THR A 175 0.98 21.99 -7.35
C THR A 175 1.47 23.08 -8.32
N LYS A 176 2.74 23.49 -8.19
CA LYS A 176 3.38 24.35 -9.20
C LYS A 176 3.59 23.66 -10.56
N TYR A 177 3.46 22.33 -10.62
CA TYR A 177 3.74 21.51 -11.81
C TYR A 177 2.48 21.01 -12.51
N GLY A 178 1.31 21.11 -11.87
CA GLY A 178 0.08 20.62 -12.47
C GLY A 178 -1.13 20.66 -11.54
N LYS A 179 -2.24 20.13 -12.02
CA LYS A 179 -3.50 20.02 -11.26
C LYS A 179 -3.84 18.60 -10.84
N THR A 180 -3.09 17.63 -11.36
CA THR A 180 -3.32 16.20 -11.15
C THR A 180 -1.98 15.51 -10.97
N ILE A 181 -1.99 14.48 -10.16
CA ILE A 181 -0.84 13.61 -9.93
C ILE A 181 -1.26 12.18 -10.29
N PHE A 182 -0.32 11.43 -10.82
CA PHE A 182 -0.44 9.99 -11.05
C PHE A 182 0.72 9.28 -10.35
N LEU A 183 0.42 8.18 -9.68
CA LEU A 183 1.40 7.29 -9.07
C LEU A 183 0.94 5.85 -9.26
N SER A 184 1.84 4.97 -9.66
CA SER A 184 1.56 3.54 -9.72
C SER A 184 2.83 2.76 -9.46
N GLU A 185 2.73 1.70 -8.66
CA GLU A 185 3.84 0.84 -8.30
C GLU A 185 3.46 -0.62 -8.54
N PRO A 186 3.37 -1.07 -9.81
CA PRO A 186 3.30 -2.49 -10.14
C PRO A 186 4.52 -3.22 -9.58
N GLN A 187 4.25 -4.31 -8.86
CA GLN A 187 5.24 -5.22 -8.29
C GLN A 187 5.13 -6.61 -8.92
N PHE A 188 6.28 -7.26 -9.05
CA PHE A 188 6.41 -8.63 -9.49
C PHE A 188 7.31 -9.42 -8.55
N TRP A 189 6.85 -10.60 -8.13
CA TRP A 189 7.54 -11.43 -7.14
C TRP A 189 7.69 -12.87 -7.61
N VAL A 190 8.85 -13.45 -7.32
CA VAL A 190 9.13 -14.90 -7.37
C VAL A 190 9.19 -15.42 -5.94
N ASN A 191 8.22 -16.24 -5.55
CA ASN A 191 8.06 -16.77 -4.21
C ASN A 191 8.91 -18.04 -4.04
N LEU A 192 10.04 -17.94 -3.33
CA LEU A 192 11.06 -19.00 -3.35
C LEU A 192 10.59 -20.30 -2.68
N ASN A 193 9.70 -20.22 -1.70
CA ASN A 193 9.10 -21.39 -1.04
C ASN A 193 8.24 -22.27 -1.96
N ARG A 194 7.94 -21.82 -3.19
CA ARG A 194 7.23 -22.60 -4.22
C ARG A 194 8.17 -23.37 -5.15
N ILE A 195 9.48 -23.13 -5.09
CA ILE A 195 10.47 -23.84 -5.90
C ILE A 195 10.74 -25.21 -5.29
N LYS A 196 10.73 -26.26 -6.13
CA LYS A 196 11.02 -27.63 -5.69
C LYS A 196 12.43 -27.70 -5.08
N GLY A 197 12.52 -28.19 -3.84
CA GLY A 197 13.78 -28.30 -3.10
C GLY A 197 14.04 -27.15 -2.12
N VAL A 198 13.29 -26.06 -2.17
CA VAL A 198 13.32 -24.99 -1.17
C VAL A 198 12.38 -25.36 -0.01
N ASN A 199 12.77 -25.01 1.22
CA ASN A 199 11.94 -25.22 2.40
C ASN A 199 10.64 -24.41 2.28
N LYS A 200 9.48 -25.03 2.54
CA LYS A 200 8.17 -24.37 2.46
C LYS A 200 8.01 -23.20 3.43
N ASN A 201 8.78 -23.17 4.52
CA ASN A 201 8.79 -22.10 5.51
C ASN A 201 9.76 -20.95 5.15
N PHE A 202 10.48 -21.06 4.04
CA PHE A 202 11.41 -20.02 3.58
C PHE A 202 10.66 -18.95 2.77
N ASN A 203 9.94 -18.07 3.49
CA ASN A 203 9.02 -17.09 2.93
C ASN A 203 9.68 -15.87 2.26
N LEU A 204 10.89 -16.04 1.76
CA LEU A 204 11.58 -15.03 0.96
C LEU A 204 11.02 -15.02 -0.46
N SER A 205 10.76 -13.83 -0.96
CA SER A 205 10.45 -13.56 -2.36
C SER A 205 11.47 -12.58 -2.91
N VAL A 206 11.85 -12.77 -4.17
CA VAL A 206 12.74 -11.86 -4.91
C VAL A 206 11.93 -11.23 -6.03
N GLY A 207 12.14 -9.95 -6.30
CA GLY A 207 11.23 -9.25 -7.20
C GLY A 207 11.72 -7.87 -7.61
N SER A 208 10.77 -7.12 -8.16
CA SER A 208 10.96 -5.76 -8.63
C SER A 208 9.64 -5.01 -8.51
N GLU A 209 9.75 -3.72 -8.29
CA GLU A 209 8.68 -2.75 -8.42
C GLU A 209 9.07 -1.73 -9.49
N VAL A 210 8.09 -1.12 -10.17
CA VAL A 210 8.34 0.00 -11.07
C VAL A 210 7.47 1.17 -10.66
N GLU A 211 8.05 2.20 -10.03
CA GLU A 211 7.37 3.46 -9.76
C GLU A 211 7.15 4.20 -11.09
N LEU A 212 5.89 4.33 -11.47
CA LEU A 212 5.41 5.18 -12.56
C LEU A 212 4.78 6.42 -11.94
N SER A 213 5.40 7.58 -12.11
CA SER A 213 4.93 8.79 -11.45
C SER A 213 4.87 9.99 -12.39
N ASN A 214 3.80 10.79 -12.29
CA ASN A 214 3.63 12.04 -13.03
C ASN A 214 3.33 13.17 -12.06
N ASN A 215 4.18 14.20 -12.05
CA ASN A 215 4.05 15.38 -11.17
C ASN A 215 4.01 15.05 -9.66
N PHE A 216 4.66 13.96 -9.25
CA PHE A 216 4.66 13.45 -7.88
C PHE A 216 5.96 13.79 -7.13
N GLY A 217 5.88 13.90 -5.79
CA GLY A 217 7.06 14.10 -4.94
C GLY A 217 7.74 15.46 -5.14
N GLY A 218 7.00 16.48 -5.60
CA GLY A 218 7.56 17.80 -5.88
C GLY A 218 8.41 17.87 -7.16
N ARG A 219 8.23 16.92 -8.07
CA ARG A 219 8.92 16.83 -9.37
C ARG A 219 7.96 17.18 -10.51
N ASP A 220 8.52 17.68 -11.62
CA ASP A 220 7.79 17.94 -12.87
C ASP A 220 8.04 16.79 -13.85
N GLY A 221 6.99 16.36 -14.56
CA GLY A 221 7.06 15.35 -15.62
C GLY A 221 6.83 13.91 -15.15
N PHE A 222 7.07 12.99 -16.09
CA PHE A 222 6.82 11.56 -15.94
C PHE A 222 8.11 10.76 -15.74
N TYR A 223 8.13 9.88 -14.74
CA TYR A 223 9.27 9.04 -14.38
C TYR A 223 8.88 7.57 -14.35
N VAL A 224 9.84 6.72 -14.68
CA VAL A 224 9.74 5.25 -14.63
C VAL A 224 10.95 4.74 -13.89
N ILE A 225 10.77 4.37 -12.62
CA ILE A 225 11.87 4.03 -11.71
C ILE A 225 11.70 2.58 -11.25
N PRO A 226 12.46 1.64 -11.82
CA PRO A 226 12.46 0.27 -11.34
C PRO A 226 13.24 0.15 -10.03
N THR A 227 12.95 -0.92 -9.28
CA THR A 227 13.70 -1.35 -8.12
C THR A 227 14.15 -2.80 -8.26
N LEU A 228 15.18 -3.19 -7.50
CA LEU A 228 15.45 -4.59 -7.18
C LEU A 228 14.99 -4.84 -5.74
N ALA A 229 14.11 -5.81 -5.53
CA ALA A 229 13.43 -5.94 -4.26
C ALA A 229 13.53 -7.35 -3.64
N LEU A 230 13.56 -7.38 -2.32
CA LEU A 230 13.40 -8.57 -1.49
C LEU A 230 12.17 -8.38 -0.62
N LYS A 231 11.36 -9.43 -0.46
CA LYS A 231 10.19 -9.43 0.41
C LYS A 231 10.18 -10.65 1.31
N TRP A 232 10.01 -10.45 2.60
CA TRP A 232 9.81 -11.51 3.57
C TRP A 232 8.38 -11.49 4.10
N THR A 233 7.64 -12.58 3.89
CA THR A 233 6.26 -12.72 4.40
C THR A 233 6.28 -13.30 5.81
N LEU A 234 5.64 -12.60 6.74
CA LEU A 234 5.49 -13.01 8.13
C LEU A 234 4.26 -13.91 8.25
N ASN A 235 4.47 -15.13 8.77
CA ASN A 235 3.43 -16.10 9.09
C ASN A 235 3.00 -15.96 10.54
#